data_AF-A0A420D5Q2-F1
#
_entry.id   AF-A0A420D5Q2-F1
#
_cell.length_a   1.000
_cell.length_b   1.000
_cell.length_c   1.000
_cell.angle_alpha   90.00
_cell.angle_beta   90.00
_cell.angle_gamma   90.00
#
_symmetry.space_group_name_H-M   'P 1'
#
loop_
_entity.id
_entity.type
_entity.pdbx_description
1 polymer ?
#
loop_
_entity_poly.entity_id
_entity_poly.type
_entity_poly.pdbx_seq_one_letter_code
_entity_poly.pdbx_strand_id
1 'polypeptide(L)'
;MKSAYLFRVGLGLAGLFGVTAGLSGCVGSPTYGTDKTAMEQLVDDVGSAVSVAPREPANKGTKYNPRPSLVLPPPGATASLVAPQQSVASRENNPNWVESPEEARERLVAEADANADNPRYRSPLLAGYGTSGTMTETQKWQAFRDARKLQKGAYLDQRRLLSDPPSQYRQAEEATLTDLGEPEVKKEKRRKKMAKAAQQNSSWWTPFQ
;
A
#
# COMPACT_ATOMS: atom_id res chain seq x y z
N MET A 1 -34.08 52.31 6.45
CA MET A 1 -33.13 52.00 5.34
C MET A 1 -32.48 50.61 5.42
N LYS A 2 -32.43 49.91 6.57
CA LYS A 2 -31.76 48.59 6.68
C LYS A 2 -32.58 47.42 6.11
N SER A 3 -33.92 47.44 6.23
CA SER A 3 -34.79 46.35 5.75
C SER A 3 -34.83 46.20 4.22
N ALA A 4 -34.90 47.31 3.49
CA ALA A 4 -34.90 47.30 2.03
C ALA A 4 -33.56 46.82 1.44
N TYR A 5 -32.44 47.08 2.14
CA TYR A 5 -31.12 46.59 1.73
C TYR A 5 -31.01 45.07 1.95
N LEU A 6 -31.46 44.58 3.11
CA LEU A 6 -31.52 43.14 3.40
C LEU A 6 -32.43 42.39 2.42
N PHE A 7 -33.57 42.97 2.05
CA PHE A 7 -34.48 42.38 1.07
C PHE A 7 -33.85 42.31 -0.34
N ARG A 8 -33.14 43.36 -0.76
CA ARG A 8 -32.42 43.40 -2.03
C ARG A 8 -31.25 42.42 -2.08
N VAL A 9 -30.48 42.33 -0.99
CA VAL A 9 -29.38 41.35 -0.86
C VAL A 9 -29.94 39.93 -0.83
N GLY A 10 -31.04 39.69 -0.10
CA GLY A 10 -31.71 38.38 -0.05
C GLY A 10 -32.23 37.93 -1.42
N LEU A 11 -32.88 38.83 -2.18
CA LEU A 11 -33.30 38.56 -3.56
C LEU A 11 -32.11 38.29 -4.48
N GLY A 12 -31.02 39.05 -4.34
CA GLY A 12 -29.80 38.83 -5.11
C GLY A 12 -29.15 37.47 -4.85
N LEU A 13 -29.06 37.06 -3.58
CA LEU A 13 -28.51 35.76 -3.20
C LEU A 13 -29.41 34.60 -3.65
N ALA A 14 -30.73 34.73 -3.52
CA ALA A 14 -31.66 33.72 -4.01
C ALA A 14 -31.60 33.57 -5.54
N GLY A 15 -31.49 34.69 -6.27
CA GLY A 15 -31.30 34.69 -7.72
C GLY A 15 -29.98 34.03 -8.14
N LEU A 16 -28.88 34.35 -7.45
CA LEU A 16 -27.58 33.73 -7.71
C LEU A 16 -27.62 32.20 -7.49
N PHE A 17 -28.23 31.76 -6.39
CA PHE A 17 -28.36 30.34 -6.06
C PHE A 17 -29.27 29.60 -7.05
N GLY A 18 -30.35 30.23 -7.50
CA GLY A 18 -31.23 29.68 -8.53
C GLY A 18 -30.52 29.50 -9.88
N VAL A 19 -29.68 30.45 -10.28
CA VAL A 19 -28.92 30.38 -11.54
C VAL A 19 -27.81 29.32 -11.47
N THR A 20 -27.09 29.20 -10.35
CA THR A 20 -26.05 28.17 -10.21
C THR A 20 -26.63 26.76 -10.16
N ALA A 21 -27.78 26.56 -9.49
CA ALA A 21 -28.48 25.27 -9.46
C ALA A 21 -29.14 24.93 -10.83
N GLY A 22 -29.64 25.93 -11.55
CA GLY A 22 -30.18 25.73 -12.90
C GLY A 22 -29.10 25.30 -13.91
N LEU A 23 -27.90 25.90 -13.82
CA LEU A 23 -26.78 25.54 -14.70
C LEU A 23 -26.18 24.17 -14.38
N SER A 24 -26.25 23.68 -13.14
CA SER A 24 -25.80 22.32 -12.79
C SER A 24 -26.75 21.21 -13.27
N GLY A 25 -28.01 21.54 -13.60
CA GLY A 25 -29.03 20.59 -14.08
C GLY A 25 -29.01 20.33 -15.60
N CYS A 26 -28.27 21.10 -16.40
CA CYS A 26 -28.27 20.97 -17.86
C CYS A 26 -27.30 19.90 -18.41
N VAL A 27 -26.58 19.18 -17.53
CA VAL A 27 -25.77 18.02 -17.92
C VAL A 27 -26.61 16.80 -17.60
N GLY A 28 -27.17 16.15 -18.63
CA GLY A 28 -28.06 14.99 -18.50
C GLY A 28 -27.52 14.00 -17.47
N SER A 29 -28.12 13.98 -16.28
CA SER A 29 -27.60 13.19 -15.18
C SER A 29 -27.94 11.72 -15.41
N PRO A 30 -27.02 10.79 -15.13
CA PRO A 30 -27.28 9.36 -15.29
C PRO A 30 -28.46 8.92 -14.41
N THR A 31 -29.38 8.18 -15.02
CA THR A 31 -30.40 7.41 -14.33
C THR A 31 -29.73 6.12 -13.84
N TYR A 32 -29.24 6.12 -12.59
CA TYR A 32 -28.48 5.00 -12.01
C TYR A 32 -29.37 3.78 -11.72
N GLY A 33 -30.03 3.23 -12.75
CA GLY A 33 -30.97 2.12 -12.62
C GLY A 33 -32.32 2.49 -12.00
N THR A 34 -32.54 3.77 -11.71
CA THR A 34 -33.82 4.36 -11.31
C THR A 34 -34.41 5.10 -12.49
N ASP A 35 -35.74 5.04 -12.69
CA ASP A 35 -36.41 5.78 -13.79
C ASP A 35 -36.34 7.32 -13.62
N LYS A 36 -35.69 7.80 -12.55
CA LYS A 36 -35.52 9.21 -12.20
C LYS A 36 -34.07 9.65 -12.36
N THR A 37 -33.91 10.90 -12.78
CA THR A 37 -32.61 11.58 -12.84
C THR A 37 -32.04 11.85 -11.44
N ALA A 38 -30.72 11.99 -11.29
CA ALA A 38 -30.11 12.19 -9.98
C ALA A 38 -30.64 13.42 -9.23
N MET A 39 -30.97 14.50 -9.96
CA MET A 39 -31.54 15.71 -9.37
C MET A 39 -33.03 15.56 -9.04
N GLU A 40 -33.77 14.84 -9.86
CA GLU A 40 -35.18 14.51 -9.57
C GLU A 40 -35.30 13.63 -8.32
N GLN A 41 -34.40 12.65 -8.17
CA GLN A 41 -34.31 11.83 -6.96
C GLN A 41 -33.97 12.69 -5.73
N LEU A 42 -32.98 13.58 -5.84
CA LEU A 42 -32.59 14.47 -4.75
C LEU A 42 -33.72 15.41 -4.30
N VAL A 43 -34.44 16.01 -5.24
CA VAL A 43 -35.57 16.92 -4.93
C VAL A 43 -36.71 16.14 -4.27
N ASP A 44 -36.98 14.92 -4.73
CA ASP A 44 -38.01 14.07 -4.14
C ASP A 44 -37.63 13.62 -2.72
N ASP A 45 -36.36 13.28 -2.50
CA ASP A 45 -35.83 12.85 -1.21
C ASP A 45 -35.84 14.00 -0.20
N VAL A 46 -35.37 15.20 -0.57
CA VAL A 46 -35.43 16.40 0.31
C VAL A 46 -36.87 16.83 0.55
N GLY A 47 -37.72 16.81 -0.48
CA GLY A 47 -39.13 17.11 -0.36
C GLY A 47 -39.85 16.13 0.58
N SER A 48 -39.48 14.84 0.54
CA SER A 48 -40.02 13.83 1.44
C SER A 48 -39.52 13.95 2.88
N ALA A 49 -38.25 14.32 3.07
CA ALA A 49 -37.65 14.50 4.40
C ALA A 49 -38.28 15.68 5.17
N VAL A 50 -38.76 16.69 4.45
CA VAL A 50 -39.42 17.88 5.03
C VAL A 50 -40.95 17.74 5.04
N SER A 51 -41.53 16.79 4.30
CA SER A 51 -42.98 16.59 4.27
C SER A 51 -43.49 15.92 5.56
N VAL A 52 -44.41 16.60 6.27
CA VAL A 52 -45.12 16.06 7.45
C VAL A 52 -46.36 15.24 7.05
N ALA A 53 -46.79 15.33 5.79
CA ALA A 53 -47.93 14.58 5.28
C ALA A 53 -47.54 13.11 5.03
N PRO A 54 -48.38 12.13 5.41
CA PRO A 54 -48.14 10.73 5.10
C PRO A 54 -48.14 10.53 3.58
N ARG A 55 -47.01 10.09 3.03
CA ARG A 55 -46.93 9.69 1.61
C ARG A 55 -47.68 8.39 1.41
N GLU A 56 -48.53 8.35 0.40
CA GLU A 56 -49.05 7.07 -0.08
C GLU A 56 -47.90 6.24 -0.65
N PRO A 57 -47.82 4.93 -0.32
CA PRO A 57 -46.76 4.09 -0.86
C PRO A 57 -46.88 4.04 -2.38
N ALA A 58 -45.77 4.21 -3.10
CA ALA A 58 -45.75 4.11 -4.57
C ALA A 58 -46.29 2.76 -5.09
N ASN A 59 -46.33 1.75 -4.22
CA ASN A 59 -46.87 0.41 -4.45
C ASN A 59 -48.35 0.26 -4.04
N LYS A 60 -49.09 1.36 -3.84
CA LYS A 60 -50.50 1.30 -3.46
C LYS A 60 -51.32 0.76 -4.64
N GLY A 61 -51.62 -0.53 -4.61
CA GLY A 61 -52.39 -1.23 -5.64
C GLY A 61 -51.57 -2.13 -6.57
N THR A 62 -50.26 -2.27 -6.36
CA THR A 62 -49.49 -3.30 -7.08
C THR A 62 -49.95 -4.69 -6.62
N LYS A 63 -50.63 -5.41 -7.53
CA LYS A 63 -50.93 -6.83 -7.33
C LYS A 63 -49.63 -7.62 -7.46
N TYR A 64 -49.01 -7.93 -6.33
CA TYR A 64 -47.96 -8.93 -6.28
C TYR A 64 -48.60 -10.28 -6.55
N ASN A 65 -48.20 -10.95 -7.63
CA ASN A 65 -48.41 -12.39 -7.69
C ASN A 65 -47.68 -13.02 -6.50
N PRO A 66 -48.32 -13.95 -5.77
CA PRO A 66 -47.65 -14.62 -4.67
C PRO A 66 -46.37 -15.23 -5.23
N ARG A 67 -45.24 -14.90 -4.59
CA ARG A 67 -43.98 -15.54 -4.94
C ARG A 67 -44.19 -17.05 -4.80
N PRO A 68 -43.71 -17.88 -5.75
CA PRO A 68 -43.77 -19.32 -5.57
C PRO A 68 -43.16 -19.68 -4.23
N SER A 69 -43.77 -20.62 -3.51
CA SER A 69 -43.30 -21.05 -2.21
C SER A 69 -41.82 -21.40 -2.29
N LEU A 70 -41.04 -20.95 -1.31
CA LEU A 70 -39.64 -21.32 -1.21
C LEU A 70 -39.56 -22.84 -1.26
N VAL A 71 -38.78 -23.39 -2.20
CA VAL A 71 -38.56 -24.83 -2.29
C VAL A 71 -37.76 -25.22 -1.06
N LEU A 72 -38.48 -25.59 -0.02
CA LEU A 72 -37.90 -26.09 1.21
C LEU A 72 -37.44 -27.53 0.96
N PRO A 73 -36.32 -27.94 1.56
CA PRO A 73 -35.95 -29.35 1.61
C PRO A 73 -37.09 -30.21 2.18
N PRO A 74 -37.17 -31.50 1.81
CA PRO A 74 -38.18 -32.42 2.34
C PRO A 74 -38.26 -32.39 3.88
N PRO A 75 -39.45 -32.56 4.49
CA PRO A 75 -39.58 -32.61 5.94
C PRO A 75 -38.72 -33.73 6.52
N GLY A 76 -37.72 -33.36 7.34
CA GLY A 76 -36.70 -34.27 7.88
C GLY A 76 -35.30 -34.09 7.28
N ALA A 77 -35.19 -33.40 6.13
CA ALA A 77 -33.93 -32.95 5.55
C ALA A 77 -33.67 -31.49 5.94
N THR A 78 -33.71 -31.17 7.23
CA THR A 78 -33.05 -29.94 7.71
C THR A 78 -31.61 -30.06 7.26
N ALA A 79 -31.22 -29.24 6.28
CA ALA A 79 -29.86 -29.20 5.78
C ALA A 79 -28.93 -29.23 6.98
N SER A 80 -28.14 -30.31 7.11
CA SER A 80 -27.03 -30.35 8.04
C SER A 80 -26.09 -29.27 7.54
N LEU A 81 -26.32 -28.04 8.01
CA LEU A 81 -25.46 -26.92 7.70
C LEU A 81 -24.10 -27.37 8.18
N VAL A 82 -23.13 -27.38 7.27
CA VAL A 82 -21.74 -27.61 7.64
C VAL A 82 -21.43 -26.67 8.79
N ALA A 83 -20.85 -27.20 9.86
CA ALA A 83 -20.52 -26.42 11.03
C ALA A 83 -19.80 -25.13 10.59
N PRO A 84 -20.12 -23.98 11.19
CA PRO A 84 -19.52 -22.71 10.81
C PRO A 84 -17.99 -22.87 10.82
N GLN A 85 -17.34 -22.30 9.81
CA GLN A 85 -15.89 -22.33 9.72
C GLN A 85 -15.32 -21.77 11.02
N GLN A 86 -14.43 -22.54 11.65
CA GLN A 86 -13.81 -22.13 12.89
C GLN A 86 -12.99 -20.87 12.64
N SER A 87 -13.09 -19.90 13.55
CA SER A 87 -12.36 -18.64 13.42
C SER A 87 -10.86 -18.91 13.43
N VAL A 88 -10.17 -18.55 12.35
CA VAL A 88 -8.69 -18.54 12.30
C VAL A 88 -8.10 -17.53 13.27
N ALA A 89 -8.94 -16.66 13.83
CA ALA A 89 -8.55 -15.60 14.74
C ALA A 89 -8.50 -16.04 16.22
N SER A 90 -8.31 -17.33 16.48
CA SER A 90 -8.21 -17.90 17.83
C SER A 90 -6.88 -18.64 17.96
N ARG A 91 -6.30 -18.60 19.16
CA ARG A 91 -5.00 -19.23 19.45
C ARG A 91 -5.05 -20.74 19.22
N GLU A 92 -6.21 -21.34 19.47
CA GLU A 92 -6.49 -22.76 19.32
C GLU A 92 -6.46 -23.20 17.85
N ASN A 93 -6.84 -22.31 16.92
CA ASN A 93 -6.90 -22.59 15.49
C ASN A 93 -5.68 -22.08 14.70
N ASN A 94 -4.83 -21.24 15.28
CA ASN A 94 -3.61 -20.75 14.63
C ASN A 94 -2.41 -20.71 15.61
N PRO A 95 -1.52 -21.71 15.57
CA PRO A 95 -0.34 -21.78 16.43
C PRO A 95 0.67 -20.65 16.24
N ASN A 96 0.58 -19.90 15.13
CA ASN A 96 1.47 -18.77 14.88
C ASN A 96 1.07 -17.52 15.67
N TRP A 97 -0.10 -17.53 16.31
CA TRP A 97 -0.58 -16.41 17.12
C TRP A 97 -0.28 -16.66 18.59
N VAL A 98 0.55 -15.79 19.16
CA VAL A 98 0.93 -15.86 20.59
C VAL A 98 -0.26 -15.53 21.49
N GLU A 99 -1.10 -14.57 21.08
CA GLU A 99 -2.33 -14.13 21.74
C GLU A 99 -3.45 -14.07 20.68
N SER A 100 -4.70 -14.37 21.06
CA SER A 100 -5.84 -14.09 20.16
C SER A 100 -6.04 -12.57 20.03
N PRO A 101 -6.62 -12.03 18.94
CA PRO A 101 -6.76 -10.59 18.74
C PRO A 101 -7.71 -9.97 19.75
N GLU A 102 -8.71 -10.73 20.20
CA GLU A 102 -9.63 -10.27 21.22
C GLU A 102 -8.94 -10.19 22.59
N GLU A 103 -8.10 -11.18 22.93
CA GLU A 103 -7.28 -11.16 24.15
C GLU A 103 -6.22 -10.04 24.10
N ALA A 104 -5.59 -9.84 22.94
CA ALA A 104 -4.66 -8.73 22.73
C ALA A 104 -5.37 -7.37 22.85
N ARG A 105 -6.60 -7.25 22.33
CA ARG A 105 -7.43 -6.05 22.47
C ARG A 105 -7.77 -5.77 23.93
N GLU A 106 -8.24 -6.78 24.65
CA GLU A 106 -8.58 -6.65 26.07
C GLU A 106 -7.36 -6.22 26.89
N ARG A 107 -6.21 -6.85 26.66
CA ARG A 107 -4.94 -6.46 27.29
C ARG A 107 -4.59 -5.01 27.02
N LEU A 108 -4.71 -4.56 25.77
CA LEU A 108 -4.40 -3.18 25.37
C LEU A 108 -5.36 -2.16 25.96
N VAL A 109 -6.64 -2.51 26.09
CA VAL A 109 -7.64 -1.69 26.78
C VAL A 109 -7.28 -1.59 28.26
N ALA A 110 -7.01 -2.71 28.93
CA ALA A 110 -6.60 -2.73 30.33
C ALA A 110 -5.30 -1.94 30.58
N GLU A 111 -4.32 -2.04 29.67
CA GLU A 111 -3.09 -1.24 29.73
C GLU A 111 -3.38 0.25 29.56
N ALA A 112 -4.28 0.63 28.65
CA ALA A 112 -4.69 2.02 28.46
C ALA A 112 -5.43 2.57 29.69
N ASP A 113 -6.35 1.79 30.27
CA ASP A 113 -7.10 2.18 31.47
C ASP A 113 -6.16 2.35 32.67
N ALA A 114 -5.21 1.45 32.86
CA ALA A 114 -4.21 1.54 33.92
C ALA A 114 -3.27 2.76 33.77
N ASN A 115 -3.11 3.26 32.54
CA ASN A 115 -2.26 4.41 32.22
C ASN A 115 -3.05 5.68 31.87
N ALA A 116 -4.36 5.74 32.17
CA ALA A 116 -5.23 6.85 31.79
C ALA A 116 -4.72 8.22 32.29
N ASP A 117 -4.15 8.25 33.50
CA ASP A 117 -3.65 9.48 34.14
C ASP A 117 -2.16 9.76 33.86
N ASN A 118 -1.49 8.95 33.04
CA ASN A 118 -0.07 9.11 32.75
C ASN A 118 0.14 9.91 31.44
N PRO A 119 0.50 11.21 31.50
CA PRO A 119 0.71 12.03 30.30
C PRO A 119 1.93 11.62 29.48
N ARG A 120 2.80 10.75 30.01
CA ARG A 120 3.97 10.21 29.30
C ARG A 120 3.73 8.83 28.70
N TYR A 121 2.57 8.22 28.94
CA TYR A 121 2.24 6.93 28.36
C TYR A 121 2.04 7.03 26.85
N ARG A 122 2.50 5.99 26.14
CA ARG A 122 2.43 5.86 24.68
C ARG A 122 1.90 4.46 24.40
N SER A 123 0.71 4.36 23.80
CA SER A 123 0.16 3.05 23.49
C SER A 123 1.02 2.34 22.44
N PRO A 124 1.21 1.02 22.56
CA PRO A 124 1.92 0.22 21.56
C PRO A 124 1.15 0.10 20.23
N LEU A 125 -0.08 0.62 20.14
CA LEU A 125 -0.81 0.75 18.87
C LEU A 125 -0.37 1.97 18.06
N LEU A 126 0.11 3.03 18.75
CA LEU A 126 0.56 4.27 18.11
C LEU A 126 2.04 4.18 17.70
N ALA A 127 2.84 3.49 18.51
CA ALA A 127 4.14 3.01 18.10
C ALA A 127 3.91 1.84 17.15
N GLY A 128 3.99 2.03 15.84
CA GLY A 128 3.99 0.90 14.91
C GLY A 128 5.13 -0.09 15.19
N TYR A 129 5.45 -0.99 14.26
CA TYR A 129 6.64 -1.86 14.33
C TYR A 129 7.97 -1.07 14.21
N GLY A 130 8.11 0.06 14.90
CA GLY A 130 9.25 0.95 14.84
C GLY A 130 9.58 1.54 16.20
N THR A 131 10.86 1.61 16.50
CA THR A 131 11.49 2.28 17.66
C THR A 131 11.42 3.82 17.58
N SER A 132 10.42 4.38 16.88
CA SER A 132 10.28 5.82 16.71
C SER A 132 9.88 6.47 18.03
N GLY A 133 10.83 7.14 18.67
CA GLY A 133 10.60 7.92 19.90
C GLY A 133 11.17 7.30 21.18
N THR A 134 11.61 6.04 21.16
CA THR A 134 12.26 5.38 22.31
C THR A 134 13.78 5.49 22.29
N MET A 135 14.37 5.82 21.13
CA MET A 135 15.82 5.91 21.00
C MET A 135 16.37 7.23 21.56
N THR A 136 17.48 7.13 22.29
CA THR A 136 18.27 8.29 22.70
C THR A 136 18.88 8.98 21.48
N GLU A 137 19.31 10.23 21.61
CA GLU A 137 19.91 10.97 20.48
C GLU A 137 21.15 10.25 19.93
N THR A 138 21.97 9.66 20.79
CA THR A 138 23.14 8.88 20.40
C THR A 138 22.77 7.64 19.59
N GLN A 139 21.73 6.91 20.01
CA GLN A 139 21.21 5.74 19.29
C GLN A 139 20.64 6.14 17.92
N LYS A 140 19.93 7.28 17.83
CA LYS A 140 19.44 7.82 16.55
C LYS A 140 20.58 8.11 15.57
N TRP A 141 21.66 8.74 16.04
CA TRP A 141 22.84 9.01 15.22
C TRP A 141 23.57 7.75 14.78
N GLN A 142 23.67 6.74 15.63
CA GLN A 142 24.23 5.44 15.27
C GLN A 142 23.37 4.74 14.22
N ALA A 143 22.06 4.62 14.45
CA ALA A 143 21.12 4.04 13.49
C ALA A 143 21.16 4.77 12.13
N PHE A 144 21.27 6.10 12.13
CA PHE A 144 21.44 6.88 10.90
C PHE A 144 22.75 6.56 10.18
N ARG A 145 23.87 6.47 10.90
CA ARG A 145 25.17 6.10 10.33
C ARG A 145 25.13 4.69 9.74
N ASP A 146 24.51 3.75 10.43
CA ASP A 146 24.38 2.37 9.97
C ASP A 146 23.45 2.29 8.75
N ALA A 147 22.31 3.00 8.76
CA ALA A 147 21.45 3.13 7.58
C ALA A 147 22.18 3.76 6.38
N ARG A 148 23.07 4.75 6.61
CA ARG A 148 23.90 5.36 5.55
C ARG A 148 24.98 4.42 5.04
N LYS A 149 25.63 3.64 5.92
CA LYS A 149 26.60 2.60 5.52
C LYS A 149 25.93 1.53 4.68
N LEU A 150 24.75 1.07 5.13
CA LEU A 150 23.90 0.18 4.36
C LEU A 150 23.61 0.82 3.00
N GLN A 151 23.00 2.01 2.94
CA GLN A 151 22.63 2.65 1.67
C GLN A 151 23.80 2.82 0.68
N LYS A 152 25.01 3.09 1.18
CA LYS A 152 26.21 3.29 0.36
C LYS A 152 26.92 1.98 -0.04
N GLY A 153 26.62 0.86 0.61
CA GLY A 153 27.26 -0.43 0.33
C GLY A 153 26.71 -1.09 -0.92
N ALA A 154 27.60 -1.62 -1.78
CA ALA A 154 27.22 -2.68 -2.69
C ALA A 154 27.02 -3.95 -1.86
N TYR A 155 25.78 -4.35 -1.64
CA TYR A 155 25.46 -5.52 -0.85
C TYR A 155 25.80 -6.77 -1.65
N LEU A 156 26.73 -7.60 -1.16
CA LEU A 156 27.10 -8.87 -1.79
C LEU A 156 26.45 -10.09 -1.10
N ASP A 157 26.07 -9.92 0.16
CA ASP A 157 25.64 -11.02 1.02
C ASP A 157 24.12 -11.18 1.10
N GLN A 158 23.36 -10.08 1.04
CA GLN A 158 21.90 -10.08 1.22
C GLN A 158 21.13 -9.49 0.04
N ARG A 159 19.92 -10.01 -0.20
CA ARG A 159 18.95 -9.49 -1.16
C ARG A 159 18.06 -8.47 -0.47
N ARG A 160 18.11 -7.22 -0.92
CA ARG A 160 17.36 -6.11 -0.31
C ARG A 160 16.08 -5.79 -1.09
N LEU A 161 16.18 -5.78 -2.42
CA LEU A 161 15.04 -5.57 -3.30
C LEU A 161 14.66 -6.88 -3.98
N LEU A 162 13.38 -7.02 -4.32
CA LEU A 162 12.90 -8.14 -5.13
C LEU A 162 13.47 -8.08 -6.57
N SER A 163 13.91 -6.91 -7.03
CA SER A 163 14.61 -6.76 -8.30
C SER A 163 16.09 -7.17 -8.26
N ASP A 164 16.69 -7.31 -7.07
CA ASP A 164 18.12 -7.63 -6.96
C ASP A 164 18.35 -9.12 -7.27
N PRO A 165 19.38 -9.47 -8.05
CA PRO A 165 19.73 -10.86 -8.31
C PRO A 165 20.12 -11.58 -7.01
N PRO A 166 19.92 -12.91 -6.92
CA PRO A 166 20.36 -13.72 -5.79
C PRO A 166 21.84 -13.47 -5.45
N SER A 167 22.21 -13.55 -4.17
CA SER A 167 23.58 -13.31 -3.70
C SER A 167 24.63 -14.19 -4.40
N GLN A 168 24.23 -15.42 -4.76
CA GLN A 168 25.03 -16.37 -5.53
C GLN A 168 25.56 -15.80 -6.85
N TYR A 169 24.82 -14.92 -7.53
CA TYR A 169 25.25 -14.30 -8.79
C TYR A 169 26.03 -12.99 -8.60
N ARG A 170 26.05 -12.45 -7.38
CA ARG A 170 26.81 -11.22 -7.03
C ARG A 170 28.20 -11.53 -6.50
N GLN A 171 28.39 -12.69 -5.90
CA GLN A 171 29.69 -13.12 -5.41
C GLN A 171 30.56 -13.52 -6.61
N ALA A 172 31.57 -12.72 -6.90
CA ALA A 172 32.64 -13.12 -7.80
C ALA A 172 33.61 -14.01 -7.01
N GLU A 173 34.03 -15.12 -7.62
CA GLU A 173 34.98 -16.05 -7.00
C GLU A 173 36.30 -15.30 -6.77
N GLU A 174 36.75 -15.18 -5.52
CA GLU A 174 37.89 -14.34 -5.13
C GLU A 174 39.16 -14.65 -5.94
N ALA A 175 39.34 -15.92 -6.33
CA ALA A 175 40.42 -16.37 -7.19
C ALA A 175 40.45 -15.65 -8.55
N THR A 176 39.28 -15.36 -9.14
CA THR A 176 39.15 -14.66 -10.43
C THR A 176 39.41 -13.16 -10.32
N LEU A 177 39.12 -12.55 -9.17
CA LEU A 177 39.36 -11.13 -8.91
C LEU A 177 40.85 -10.81 -8.70
N THR A 178 41.61 -11.79 -8.22
CA THR A 178 43.06 -11.64 -7.96
C THR A 178 43.96 -12.01 -9.13
N ASP A 179 43.42 -12.54 -10.24
CA ASP A 179 44.20 -12.83 -11.44
C ASP A 179 44.45 -11.53 -12.25
N LEU A 180 45.45 -10.78 -11.80
CA LEU A 180 45.91 -9.55 -12.46
C LEU A 180 46.71 -9.83 -13.75
N GLY A 181 46.85 -11.10 -14.15
CA GLY A 181 47.65 -11.53 -15.31
C GLY A 181 49.15 -11.22 -15.19
N GLU A 182 49.88 -11.37 -16.30
CA GLU A 182 51.30 -10.98 -16.34
C GLU A 182 51.43 -9.45 -16.37
N PRO A 183 52.18 -8.82 -15.44
CA PRO A 183 52.38 -7.37 -15.45
C PRO A 183 53.07 -6.91 -16.74
N GLU A 184 52.68 -5.75 -17.23
CA GLU A 184 53.17 -5.18 -18.52
C GLU A 184 54.70 -5.11 -18.59
N VAL A 185 55.38 -4.90 -17.47
CA VAL A 185 56.85 -4.90 -17.37
C VAL A 185 57.46 -6.25 -17.76
N LYS A 186 56.82 -7.38 -17.40
CA LYS A 186 57.29 -8.72 -17.80
C LYS A 186 57.08 -8.93 -19.30
N LYS A 187 55.94 -8.50 -19.85
CA LYS A 187 55.66 -8.55 -21.29
C LYS A 187 56.65 -7.72 -22.11
N GLU A 188 56.99 -6.52 -21.65
CA GLU A 188 57.95 -5.64 -22.31
C GLU A 188 59.37 -6.23 -22.30
N LYS A 189 59.83 -6.77 -21.16
CA LYS A 189 61.12 -7.47 -21.06
C LYS A 189 61.19 -8.66 -22.02
N ARG A 190 60.11 -9.44 -22.16
CA ARG A 190 60.03 -10.56 -23.12
C ARG A 190 60.12 -10.07 -24.56
N ARG A 191 59.37 -9.02 -24.92
CA ARG A 191 59.43 -8.40 -26.26
C ARG A 191 60.84 -7.92 -26.60
N LYS A 192 61.52 -7.24 -25.67
CA LYS A 192 62.91 -6.80 -25.85
C LYS A 192 63.90 -7.96 -26.01
N LYS A 193 63.74 -9.05 -25.25
CA LYS A 193 64.57 -10.26 -25.40
C LYS A 193 64.35 -10.93 -26.76
N MET A 194 63.10 -11.09 -27.18
CA MET A 194 62.77 -11.69 -28.49
C MET A 194 63.27 -10.84 -29.66
N ALA A 195 63.17 -9.51 -29.56
CA ALA A 195 63.72 -8.59 -30.56
C ALA A 195 65.25 -8.73 -30.68
N LYS A 196 65.96 -8.79 -29.56
CA LYS A 196 67.42 -9.01 -29.55
C LYS A 196 67.81 -10.38 -30.11
N ALA A 197 67.08 -11.44 -29.75
CA ALA A 197 67.32 -12.79 -30.27
C ALA A 197 67.07 -12.87 -31.78
N ALA A 198 66.04 -12.21 -32.30
CA ALA A 198 65.78 -12.11 -33.74
C ALA A 198 66.90 -11.36 -34.47
N GLN A 199 67.47 -10.32 -33.85
CA GLN A 199 68.58 -9.53 -34.40
C GLN A 199 69.93 -10.25 -34.38
N GLN A 200 70.11 -11.24 -33.49
CA GLN A 200 71.33 -12.04 -33.38
C GLN A 200 71.44 -13.14 -34.45
N ASN A 201 70.37 -13.40 -35.21
CA ASN A 201 70.33 -14.44 -36.24
C ASN A 201 70.76 -13.97 -37.64
N SER A 202 71.18 -12.71 -37.81
CA SER A 202 71.64 -12.19 -39.10
C SER A 202 73.15 -11.93 -39.11
N SER A 203 73.85 -12.75 -39.89
CA SER A 203 75.08 -12.46 -40.65
C SER A 203 76.39 -12.21 -39.89
N TRP A 204 77.01 -13.25 -39.31
CA TRP A 204 78.46 -13.21 -39.01
C TRP A 204 79.33 -14.04 -39.99
N TRP A 205 78.78 -14.92 -40.83
CA TRP A 205 79.61 -15.72 -41.74
C TRP A 205 78.90 -16.06 -43.05
N THR A 206 79.00 -15.17 -44.05
CA THR A 206 78.73 -15.50 -45.45
C THR A 206 79.77 -14.80 -46.34
N PRO A 207 80.87 -15.47 -46.74
CA PRO A 207 81.95 -14.82 -47.50
C PRO A 207 81.76 -14.76 -49.02
N PHE A 208 80.59 -15.09 -49.59
CA PHE A 208 80.35 -14.95 -51.03
C PHE A 208 78.88 -14.60 -51.35
N GLN A 209 78.64 -13.33 -51.71
CA GLN A 209 77.59 -12.90 -52.63
C GLN A 209 78.01 -11.59 -53.30
#